data_AF-A0A432VQ01-F1
#
_entry.id   AF-A0A432VQ01-F1
#
_cell.length_a   1.000
_cell.length_b   1.000
_cell.length_c   1.000
_cell.angle_alpha   90.00
_cell.angle_beta   90.00
_cell.angle_gamma   90.00
#
_symmetry.space_group_name_H-M   'P 1'
#
loop_
_entity.id
_entity.type
_entity.pdbx_description
1 polymer ?
#
loop_
_entity_poly.entity_id
_entity_poly.type
_entity_poly.pdbx_seq_one_letter_code
_entity_poly.pdbx_strand_id
1 'polypeptide(L)'
;MKNFLSSGLRLGVSGRGGLAAVGASTIATTAMLLGVVLLVLIAIQVALLSVRLFTPTDVTPVTVAAANRVSDSAGPVNVDRVRNLHLFGEYGAVPAQQVRPTSAPETTLNIRLIGVTASSNPDLSAAIVQQGNNQVVYIIGETIQSSRAVVREIHADRILIENAGRMETLYLDGRDDFTPEFSATPARSQGVPAEAPVQLSGTPEVMIDSVMELISITPHSEAGELVGYRLSPKSNPEIFRAAGLRDGDIAIMLNGYDLTNAAEAMSLMQSLESLTEATIVVLRDGEPVTLELRIPNE
;
A
#
# COMPACT_ATOMS: atom_id res chain seq x y z
N MET A 1 -59.90 5.37 -68.37
CA MET A 1 -61.18 4.65 -68.21
C MET A 1 -61.31 3.68 -69.36
N LYS A 2 -61.52 2.40 -69.04
CA LYS A 2 -62.19 1.42 -69.90
C LYS A 2 -61.43 0.89 -71.13
N ASN A 3 -61.56 -0.42 -71.23
CA ASN A 3 -61.70 -1.22 -72.45
C ASN A 3 -60.45 -1.58 -73.27
N PHE A 4 -60.43 -2.88 -73.58
CA PHE A 4 -60.17 -3.46 -74.89
C PHE A 4 -59.82 -2.48 -76.02
N LEU A 5 -58.72 -2.82 -76.71
CA LEU A 5 -58.59 -3.09 -78.15
C LEU A 5 -57.28 -2.54 -78.72
N SER A 6 -56.68 -3.37 -79.56
CA SER A 6 -55.91 -3.00 -80.76
C SER A 6 -54.58 -2.26 -80.58
N SER A 7 -53.60 -2.76 -81.33
CA SER A 7 -52.65 -2.05 -82.21
C SER A 7 -51.21 -2.43 -81.88
N GLY A 8 -50.54 -3.16 -82.79
CA GLY A 8 -49.35 -2.67 -83.51
C GLY A 8 -48.06 -2.69 -82.67
N LEU A 9 -46.85 -2.93 -83.15
CA LEU A 9 -46.27 -3.19 -84.46
C LEU A 9 -44.77 -3.44 -84.14
N ARG A 10 -44.11 -4.25 -84.97
CA ARG A 10 -42.65 -4.29 -85.27
C ARG A 10 -41.68 -5.07 -84.38
N LEU A 11 -41.21 -6.16 -85.00
CA LEU A 11 -39.82 -6.50 -85.36
C LEU A 11 -38.67 -5.96 -84.49
N GLY A 12 -37.95 -6.94 -83.92
CA GLY A 12 -36.50 -7.07 -84.06
C GLY A 12 -35.65 -6.48 -82.95
N VAL A 13 -34.92 -7.33 -82.23
CA VAL A 13 -33.45 -7.41 -82.28
C VAL A 13 -32.91 -8.50 -81.34
N SER A 14 -31.93 -9.22 -81.90
CA SER A 14 -30.98 -10.19 -81.35
C SER A 14 -30.53 -10.03 -79.89
N GLY A 15 -30.24 -11.16 -79.24
CA GLY A 15 -29.45 -11.24 -78.01
C GLY A 15 -29.06 -12.67 -77.65
N ARG A 16 -27.84 -13.09 -78.03
CA ARG A 16 -27.19 -14.36 -77.64
C ARG A 16 -26.89 -14.37 -76.14
N GLY A 17 -26.99 -15.53 -75.49
CA GLY A 17 -26.41 -15.72 -74.16
C GLY A 17 -26.88 -16.96 -73.39
N GLY A 18 -26.79 -18.16 -73.98
CA GLY A 18 -27.09 -19.42 -73.29
C GLY A 18 -25.83 -20.21 -72.94
N LEU A 19 -25.03 -19.73 -71.98
CA LEU A 19 -23.93 -20.48 -71.35
C LEU A 19 -23.73 -19.99 -69.90
N ALA A 20 -24.52 -20.49 -68.94
CA ALA A 20 -24.21 -20.35 -67.52
C ALA A 20 -25.05 -21.32 -66.67
N ALA A 21 -24.72 -22.62 -66.72
CA ALA A 21 -25.25 -23.61 -65.76
C ALA A 21 -24.14 -24.56 -65.25
N VAL A 22 -22.92 -24.04 -65.06
CA VAL A 22 -21.77 -24.79 -64.49
C VAL A 22 -21.20 -24.09 -63.24
N GLY A 23 -21.71 -22.92 -62.86
CA GLY A 23 -21.16 -22.10 -61.77
C GLY A 23 -21.64 -22.46 -60.36
N ALA A 24 -22.84 -23.02 -60.18
CA ALA A 24 -23.41 -23.14 -58.82
C ALA A 24 -22.84 -24.31 -57.99
N SER A 25 -22.55 -25.45 -58.61
CA SER A 25 -22.01 -26.62 -57.90
C SER A 25 -20.51 -26.52 -57.60
N THR A 26 -19.75 -25.79 -58.43
CA THR A 26 -18.32 -25.53 -58.22
C THR A 26 -18.09 -24.48 -57.13
N ILE A 27 -18.97 -23.49 -57.01
CA ILE A 27 -18.91 -22.50 -55.91
C ILE A 27 -19.24 -23.16 -54.56
N ALA A 28 -20.21 -24.08 -54.51
CA ALA A 28 -20.55 -24.80 -53.30
C ALA A 28 -19.42 -25.74 -52.82
N THR A 29 -18.78 -26.48 -53.74
CA THR A 29 -17.67 -27.37 -53.38
C THR A 29 -16.39 -26.62 -53.03
N THR A 30 -16.11 -25.50 -53.69
CA THR A 30 -14.97 -24.62 -53.33
C THR A 30 -15.20 -23.92 -52.00
N ALA A 31 -16.42 -23.47 -51.68
CA ALA A 31 -16.76 -22.93 -50.36
C ALA A 31 -16.65 -24.00 -49.26
N MET A 32 -17.06 -25.24 -49.54
CA MET A 32 -16.93 -26.36 -48.59
C MET A 32 -15.46 -26.73 -48.36
N LEU A 33 -14.64 -26.80 -49.42
CA LEU A 33 -13.20 -27.02 -49.30
C LEU A 33 -12.51 -25.89 -48.52
N LEU A 34 -12.89 -24.63 -48.75
CA LEU A 34 -12.36 -23.49 -48.04
C LEU A 34 -12.74 -23.52 -46.55
N GLY A 35 -13.97 -23.93 -46.24
CA GLY A 35 -14.44 -24.13 -44.86
C GLY A 35 -13.68 -25.25 -44.14
N VAL A 36 -13.42 -26.37 -44.82
CA VAL A 36 -12.62 -27.47 -44.25
C VAL A 36 -11.18 -27.04 -44.02
N VAL A 37 -10.56 -26.31 -44.95
CA VAL A 37 -9.21 -25.74 -44.79
C VAL A 37 -9.16 -24.76 -43.61
N LEU A 38 -10.16 -23.88 -43.48
CA LEU A 38 -10.26 -22.94 -42.36
C LEU A 38 -10.38 -23.69 -41.02
N LEU A 39 -11.19 -24.75 -40.96
CA LEU A 39 -11.37 -25.56 -39.76
C LEU A 39 -10.07 -26.27 -39.36
N VAL A 40 -9.34 -26.83 -40.33
CA VAL A 40 -8.02 -27.44 -40.10
C VAL A 40 -7.01 -26.41 -39.59
N LEU A 41 -6.99 -25.20 -40.15
CA LEU A 41 -6.12 -24.12 -39.68
C LEU A 41 -6.45 -23.71 -38.24
N ILE A 42 -7.73 -23.58 -37.89
CA ILE A 42 -8.17 -23.27 -36.52
C ILE A 42 -7.74 -24.40 -35.57
N ALA A 43 -7.91 -25.66 -35.95
CA ALA A 43 -7.50 -26.80 -35.13
C ALA A 43 -5.98 -26.81 -34.87
N ILE A 44 -5.16 -26.47 -35.88
CA ILE A 44 -3.71 -26.34 -35.72
C ILE A 44 -3.36 -25.18 -34.78
N GLN A 45 -4.02 -24.02 -34.91
CA GLN A 45 -3.78 -22.88 -34.02
C GLN A 45 -4.14 -23.20 -32.56
N VAL A 46 -5.27 -23.88 -32.34
CA VAL A 46 -5.67 -24.33 -31.00
C VAL A 46 -4.67 -25.34 -30.44
N ALA A 47 -4.18 -26.29 -31.25
CA ALA A 47 -3.17 -27.24 -30.80
C ALA A 47 -1.85 -26.55 -30.40
N LEU A 48 -1.40 -25.55 -31.17
CA LEU A 48 -0.20 -24.76 -30.86
C LEU A 48 -0.39 -23.91 -29.59
N LEU A 49 -1.58 -23.34 -29.38
CA LEU A 49 -1.91 -22.58 -28.17
C LEU A 49 -1.97 -23.49 -26.94
N SER A 50 -2.55 -24.68 -27.08
CA SER A 50 -2.64 -25.69 -26.01
C SER A 50 -1.26 -26.14 -25.53
N VAL A 51 -0.31 -26.37 -26.45
CA VAL A 51 1.07 -26.70 -26.07
C VAL A 51 1.70 -25.56 -25.27
N ARG A 52 1.46 -24.29 -25.62
CA ARG A 52 2.01 -23.15 -24.86
C ARG A 52 1.37 -22.94 -23.48
N LEU A 53 0.07 -23.25 -23.31
CA LEU A 53 -0.59 -23.14 -22.01
C LEU A 53 -0.22 -24.28 -21.06
N PHE A 54 0.06 -25.47 -21.58
CA PHE A 54 0.24 -26.69 -20.79
C PHE A 54 1.67 -27.23 -20.76
N THR A 55 2.66 -26.63 -21.44
CA THR A 55 4.05 -26.95 -21.14
C THR A 55 4.36 -26.48 -19.71
N PRO A 56 4.55 -27.38 -18.73
CA PRO A 56 5.03 -26.98 -17.42
C PRO A 56 6.36 -26.27 -17.67
N THR A 57 6.46 -25.03 -17.21
CA THR A 57 7.75 -24.35 -17.18
C THR A 57 8.62 -25.24 -16.29
N ASP A 58 9.62 -25.91 -16.86
CA ASP A 58 10.67 -26.51 -16.06
C ASP A 58 11.19 -25.39 -15.17
N VAL A 59 10.82 -25.45 -13.90
CA VAL A 59 11.41 -24.61 -12.87
C VAL A 59 12.87 -25.01 -12.86
N THR A 60 13.67 -24.28 -13.63
CA THR A 60 15.10 -24.24 -13.38
C THR A 60 15.20 -23.98 -11.88
N PRO A 61 15.83 -24.88 -11.11
CA PRO A 61 16.04 -24.58 -9.71
C PRO A 61 16.76 -23.25 -9.73
N VAL A 62 16.12 -22.22 -9.17
CA VAL A 62 16.80 -21.00 -8.82
C VAL A 62 17.90 -21.51 -7.91
N THR A 63 19.10 -21.61 -8.47
CA THR A 63 20.29 -21.62 -7.67
C THR A 63 20.24 -20.24 -7.06
N VAL A 64 19.65 -20.17 -5.86
CA VAL A 64 19.92 -19.09 -4.93
C VAL A 64 21.43 -19.02 -4.94
N ALA A 65 21.97 -18.02 -5.65
CA ALA A 65 23.34 -17.62 -5.50
C ALA A 65 23.48 -17.52 -3.99
N ALA A 66 24.20 -18.49 -3.42
CA ALA A 66 24.15 -18.78 -1.99
C ALA A 66 24.22 -17.44 -1.29
N ALA A 67 23.12 -17.05 -0.63
CA ALA A 67 22.94 -15.75 0.00
C ALA A 67 24.26 -15.44 0.66
N ASN A 68 24.95 -14.43 0.10
CA ASN A 68 26.38 -14.19 0.21
C ASN A 68 26.86 -14.85 1.48
N ARG A 69 27.32 -16.12 1.40
CA ARG A 69 27.77 -16.81 2.62
C ARG A 69 28.86 -15.88 3.05
N VAL A 70 28.60 -15.10 4.10
CA VAL A 70 29.59 -14.31 4.78
C VAL A 70 30.57 -15.39 5.12
N SER A 71 31.58 -15.52 4.27
CA SER A 71 32.67 -16.41 4.51
C SER A 71 33.09 -15.88 5.84
N ASP A 72 32.88 -16.70 6.86
CA ASP A 72 33.33 -16.50 8.21
C ASP A 72 34.85 -16.56 8.12
N SER A 73 35.36 -15.54 7.44
CA SER A 73 36.71 -15.11 7.39
C SER A 73 36.79 -14.56 8.78
N ALA A 74 37.09 -15.45 9.72
CA ALA A 74 37.70 -15.13 10.99
C ALA A 74 39.09 -14.49 10.73
N GLY A 75 39.12 -13.52 9.81
CA GLY A 75 40.10 -12.47 9.78
C GLY A 75 39.81 -11.58 10.98
N PRO A 76 40.85 -10.99 11.57
CA PRO A 76 40.68 -10.13 12.74
C PRO A 76 39.64 -9.06 12.40
N VAL A 77 38.58 -8.98 13.23
CA VAL A 77 37.56 -7.94 13.13
C VAL A 77 38.27 -6.61 13.09
N ASN A 78 38.24 -5.95 11.93
CA ASN A 78 38.93 -4.70 11.71
C ASN A 78 38.09 -3.58 12.35
N VAL A 79 38.30 -3.39 13.66
CA VAL A 79 37.66 -2.35 14.47
C VAL A 79 37.96 -0.94 13.97
N ASP A 80 39.08 -0.72 13.27
CA ASP A 80 39.40 0.57 12.64
C ASP A 80 38.40 0.92 11.53
N ARG A 81 37.92 -0.09 10.78
CA ARG A 81 36.90 0.10 9.76
C ARG A 81 35.57 0.55 10.36
N VAL A 82 35.15 -0.10 11.45
CA VAL A 82 33.90 0.24 12.15
C VAL A 82 34.01 1.61 12.83
N ARG A 83 35.19 1.94 13.38
CA ARG A 83 35.47 3.25 13.97
C ARG A 83 35.46 4.38 12.94
N ASN A 84 36.00 4.15 11.75
CA ASN A 84 36.01 5.11 10.64
C ASN A 84 34.63 5.32 9.99
N LEU A 85 33.63 4.48 10.30
CA LEU A 85 32.26 4.73 9.88
C LEU A 85 31.57 5.81 10.72
N HIS A 86 32.20 6.28 11.81
CA HIS A 86 31.71 7.36 12.68
C HIS A 86 30.22 7.21 13.02
N LEU A 87 29.76 5.98 13.27
CA LEU A 87 28.35 5.61 13.48
C LEU A 87 27.71 6.36 14.66
N PHE A 88 28.53 6.93 15.53
CA PHE A 88 28.14 7.66 16.73
C PHE A 88 28.67 9.11 16.73
N GLY A 89 29.15 9.59 15.58
CA GLY A 89 29.83 10.87 15.45
C GLY A 89 31.32 10.82 15.80
N GLU A 90 32.04 11.87 15.40
CA GLU A 90 33.45 12.08 15.76
C GLU A 90 33.54 12.83 17.10
N TYR A 91 34.30 12.30 18.05
CA TYR A 91 34.57 12.99 19.31
C TYR A 91 35.36 14.28 19.03
N GLY A 92 34.72 15.43 19.21
CA GLY A 92 35.31 16.74 18.93
C GLY A 92 35.08 17.27 17.52
N ALA A 93 34.30 16.57 16.67
CA ALA A 93 33.77 17.21 15.47
C ALA A 93 32.84 18.35 15.89
N VAL A 94 33.18 19.56 15.43
CA VAL A 94 32.21 20.63 15.38
C VAL A 94 31.05 20.09 14.56
N PRO A 95 29.81 20.03 15.11
CA PRO A 95 28.68 19.50 14.36
C PRO A 95 28.66 20.22 13.03
N ALA A 96 28.86 19.47 11.95
CA ALA A 96 28.63 19.97 10.60
C ALA A 96 27.26 20.62 10.68
N GLN A 97 27.22 21.92 10.38
CA GLN A 97 26.04 22.74 10.52
C GLN A 97 24.97 22.05 9.65
N GLN A 98 24.16 21.21 10.27
CA GLN A 98 23.06 20.54 9.61
C GLN A 98 22.31 21.68 8.99
N VAL A 99 22.23 21.69 7.66
CA VAL A 99 21.34 22.57 6.94
C VAL A 99 20.02 22.35 7.63
N ARG A 100 19.61 23.33 8.45
CA ARG A 100 18.37 23.23 9.21
C ARG A 100 17.34 22.77 8.19
N PRO A 101 16.61 21.67 8.42
CA PRO A 101 15.51 21.34 7.52
C PRO A 101 14.73 22.63 7.39
N THR A 102 14.64 23.15 6.17
CA THR A 102 13.92 24.38 5.90
C THR A 102 12.49 24.03 6.23
N SER A 103 12.10 24.31 7.47
CA SER A 103 10.73 24.18 7.95
C SER A 103 9.96 25.24 7.20
N ALA A 104 9.49 24.84 6.02
CA ALA A 104 8.57 25.62 5.23
C ALA A 104 7.20 25.56 5.94
N PRO A 105 6.48 26.69 6.05
CA PRO A 105 5.13 26.70 6.60
C PRO A 105 4.21 25.71 5.88
N GLU A 106 3.17 25.25 6.54
CA GLU A 106 2.18 24.38 5.92
C GLU A 106 1.52 25.06 4.72
N THR A 107 1.19 24.27 3.70
CA THR A 107 0.55 24.80 2.50
C THR A 107 -0.86 25.29 2.80
N THR A 108 -1.22 26.39 2.16
CA THR A 108 -2.58 26.96 2.23
C THR A 108 -3.46 26.51 1.06
N LEU A 109 -2.93 25.65 0.19
CA LEU A 109 -3.65 25.14 -0.96
C LEU A 109 -4.69 24.10 -0.51
N ASN A 110 -5.88 24.14 -1.12
CA ASN A 110 -6.94 23.17 -0.89
C ASN A 110 -6.67 21.86 -1.67
N ILE A 111 -5.59 21.17 -1.30
CA ILE A 111 -5.12 19.89 -1.85
C ILE A 111 -4.70 18.99 -0.70
N ARG A 112 -4.73 17.67 -0.91
CA ARG A 112 -4.37 16.68 0.10
C ARG A 112 -3.38 15.69 -0.48
N LEU A 113 -2.39 15.28 0.31
CA LEU A 113 -1.42 14.26 -0.09
C LEU A 113 -1.94 12.91 0.38
N ILE A 114 -2.20 11.98 -0.55
CA ILE A 114 -2.80 10.67 -0.26
C ILE A 114 -1.74 9.57 -0.16
N GLY A 115 -0.59 9.76 -0.82
CA GLY A 115 0.49 8.77 -0.79
C GLY A 115 1.81 9.37 -1.23
N VAL A 116 2.91 8.83 -0.70
CA VAL A 116 4.28 9.16 -1.10
C VAL A 116 5.12 7.91 -1.17
N THR A 117 5.99 7.87 -2.17
CA THR A 117 7.08 6.92 -2.28
C THR A 117 8.35 7.75 -2.30
N ALA A 118 9.08 7.77 -1.18
CA ALA A 118 10.36 8.46 -1.09
C ALA A 118 11.50 7.47 -1.36
N SER A 119 12.45 7.88 -2.21
CA SER A 119 13.66 7.12 -2.51
C SER A 119 14.88 8.03 -2.41
N SER A 120 16.05 7.44 -2.12
CA SER A 120 17.32 8.17 -2.22
C SER A 120 17.64 8.61 -3.65
N ASN A 121 16.99 8.00 -4.64
CA ASN A 121 17.03 8.44 -6.04
C ASN A 121 15.80 9.33 -6.35
N PRO A 122 15.98 10.60 -6.76
CA PRO A 122 14.87 11.51 -7.06
C PRO A 122 13.96 11.01 -8.18
N ASP A 123 14.49 10.27 -9.16
CA ASP A 123 13.70 9.75 -10.29
C ASP A 123 12.73 8.62 -9.88
N LEU A 124 12.99 8.00 -8.71
CA LEU A 124 12.16 6.95 -8.14
C LEU A 124 11.18 7.47 -7.09
N SER A 125 11.15 8.79 -6.88
CA SER A 125 10.28 9.42 -5.89
C SER A 125 9.01 9.94 -6.54
N ALA A 126 7.86 9.61 -5.96
CA ALA A 126 6.55 9.99 -6.48
C ALA A 126 5.57 10.30 -5.34
N ALA A 127 4.63 11.21 -5.61
CA ALA A 127 3.61 11.64 -4.66
C ALA A 127 2.22 11.63 -5.32
N ILE A 128 1.21 11.18 -4.61
CA ILE A 128 -0.19 11.17 -5.07
C ILE A 128 -0.91 12.32 -4.39
N VAL A 129 -1.26 13.34 -5.17
CA VAL A 129 -1.97 14.53 -4.65
C VAL A 129 -3.41 14.49 -5.14
N GLN A 130 -4.34 14.63 -4.20
CA GLN A 130 -5.76 14.76 -4.45
C GLN A 130 -6.18 16.23 -4.41
N GLN A 131 -6.98 16.62 -5.40
CA GLN A 131 -7.76 17.83 -5.35
C GLN A 131 -9.23 17.54 -5.62
N GLY A 132 -10.08 17.77 -4.62
CA GLY A 132 -11.48 17.36 -4.68
C GLY A 132 -11.59 15.87 -4.94
N ASN A 133 -12.12 15.49 -6.11
CA ASN A 133 -12.28 14.08 -6.52
C ASN A 133 -11.18 13.60 -7.50
N ASN A 134 -10.26 14.47 -7.91
CA ASN A 134 -9.22 14.12 -8.88
C ASN A 134 -7.91 13.77 -8.15
N GLN A 135 -7.30 12.63 -8.50
CA GLN A 135 -6.04 12.17 -7.93
C GLN A 135 -5.01 12.06 -9.04
N VAL A 136 -3.86 12.71 -8.85
CA VAL A 136 -2.81 12.76 -9.86
C VAL A 136 -1.46 12.45 -9.20
N VAL A 137 -0.64 11.67 -9.89
CA VAL A 137 0.72 11.34 -9.47
C VAL A 137 1.66 12.41 -9.96
N TYR A 138 2.53 12.89 -9.08
CA TYR A 138 3.54 13.91 -9.34
C TYR A 138 4.93 13.41 -8.97
N ILE A 139 5.92 13.79 -9.78
CA ILE A 139 7.35 13.61 -9.49
C ILE A 139 8.02 14.95 -9.16
N ILE A 140 9.27 14.89 -8.70
CA ILE A 140 10.07 16.09 -8.42
C ILE A 140 10.20 16.95 -9.69
N GLY A 141 9.89 18.23 -9.58
CA GLY A 141 9.93 19.20 -10.68
C GLY A 141 8.60 19.38 -11.43
N GLU A 142 7.59 18.56 -11.18
CA GLU A 142 6.29 18.72 -11.82
C GLU A 142 5.42 19.80 -11.17
N THR A 143 4.55 20.40 -11.99
CA THR A 143 3.58 21.42 -11.55
C THR A 143 2.23 20.77 -11.25
N ILE A 144 1.69 21.06 -10.08
CA ILE A 144 0.38 20.56 -9.65
C ILE A 144 -0.70 21.22 -10.50
N GLN A 145 -1.52 20.44 -11.22
CA GLN A 145 -2.39 20.92 -12.30
C GLN A 145 -3.32 22.07 -11.90
N SER A 146 -3.72 22.11 -10.63
CA SER A 146 -4.73 23.04 -10.13
C SER A 146 -4.16 24.20 -9.33
N SER A 147 -2.84 24.27 -9.20
CA SER A 147 -2.13 25.40 -8.61
C SER A 147 -0.94 25.75 -9.50
N ARG A 148 -0.22 26.82 -9.20
CA ARG A 148 1.09 27.06 -9.84
C ARG A 148 2.22 26.49 -8.99
N ALA A 149 1.89 25.55 -8.09
CA ALA A 149 2.84 24.99 -7.17
C ALA A 149 3.66 23.89 -7.84
N VAL A 150 4.97 23.94 -7.66
CA VAL A 150 5.92 22.98 -8.23
C VAL A 150 6.45 22.09 -7.11
N VAL A 151 6.47 20.78 -7.31
CA VAL A 151 7.06 19.84 -6.34
C VAL A 151 8.57 20.01 -6.35
N ARG A 152 9.17 20.33 -5.20
CA ARG A 152 10.62 20.50 -5.05
C ARG A 152 11.28 19.34 -4.35
N GLU A 153 10.64 18.79 -3.34
CA GLU A 153 11.15 17.65 -2.59
C GLU A 153 10.01 16.70 -2.20
N ILE A 154 10.31 15.41 -2.19
CA ILE A 154 9.40 14.36 -1.75
C ILE A 154 10.08 13.62 -0.60
N HIS A 155 9.45 13.67 0.58
CA HIS A 155 9.89 12.97 1.78
C HIS A 155 8.90 11.85 2.11
N ALA A 156 9.25 11.02 3.09
CA ALA A 156 8.43 9.87 3.47
C ALA A 156 7.08 10.25 4.11
N ASP A 157 6.96 11.45 4.67
CA ASP A 157 5.79 11.92 5.42
C ASP A 157 5.18 13.22 4.85
N ARG A 158 5.86 13.87 3.90
CA ARG A 158 5.49 15.19 3.37
C ARG A 158 6.07 15.43 1.98
N ILE A 159 5.52 16.39 1.27
CA ILE A 159 6.15 16.98 0.09
C ILE A 159 6.39 18.48 0.31
N LEU A 160 7.52 18.99 -0.18
CA LEU A 160 7.77 20.42 -0.24
C LEU A 160 7.42 20.91 -1.64
N ILE A 161 6.56 21.91 -1.69
CA ILE A 161 6.10 22.54 -2.92
C ILE A 161 6.49 24.01 -2.91
N GLU A 162 6.78 24.55 -4.08
CA GLU A 162 7.02 25.97 -4.26
C GLU A 162 5.80 26.62 -4.91
N ASN A 163 5.08 27.45 -4.17
CA ASN A 163 3.93 28.21 -4.66
C ASN A 163 4.29 29.70 -4.76
N ALA A 164 4.31 30.23 -5.98
CA ALA A 164 4.62 31.64 -6.25
C ALA A 164 5.92 32.15 -5.60
N GLY A 165 6.98 31.32 -5.59
CA GLY A 165 8.28 31.67 -5.01
C GLY A 165 8.41 31.41 -3.51
N ARG A 166 7.37 30.88 -2.86
CA ARG A 166 7.41 30.46 -1.45
C ARG A 166 7.41 28.94 -1.33
N MET A 167 8.31 28.42 -0.50
CA MET A 167 8.29 27.02 -0.11
C MET A 167 7.16 26.78 0.90
N GLU A 168 6.38 25.75 0.67
CA GLU A 168 5.28 25.28 1.51
C GLU A 168 5.38 23.76 1.69
N THR A 169 4.93 23.26 2.83
CA THR A 169 4.93 21.83 3.16
C THR A 169 3.50 21.29 3.05
N LEU A 170 3.31 20.20 2.32
CA LEU A 170 2.06 19.43 2.31
C LEU A 170 2.31 18.07 2.98
N TYR A 171 1.65 17.81 4.10
CA TYR A 171 1.77 16.57 4.86
C TYR A 171 0.88 15.47 4.30
N LEU A 172 1.30 14.22 4.49
CA LEU A 172 0.54 13.04 4.13
C LEU A 172 -0.72 12.96 5.01
N ASP A 173 -1.88 12.97 4.37
CA ASP A 173 -3.19 12.88 5.00
C ASP A 173 -3.40 11.45 5.54
N GLY A 174 -3.97 11.32 6.74
CA GLY A 174 -4.09 10.03 7.44
C GLY A 174 -2.94 9.69 8.39
N ARG A 175 -2.09 10.66 8.72
CA ARG A 175 -1.11 10.59 9.81
C ARG A 175 -1.20 11.87 10.65
N ASP A 176 -2.32 12.00 11.35
CA ASP A 176 -2.41 12.93 12.47
C ASP A 176 -1.32 12.52 13.49
N ASP A 177 -0.56 13.48 14.03
CA ASP A 177 0.53 13.31 15.04
C ASP A 177 2.00 13.42 14.58
N PHE A 178 2.32 14.14 13.49
CA PHE A 178 3.69 14.67 13.31
C PHE A 178 3.74 16.18 13.40
N THR A 179 3.38 16.72 14.57
CA THR A 179 3.89 18.02 15.02
C THR A 179 5.36 17.86 15.39
N PRO A 180 6.33 18.48 14.69
CA PRO A 180 7.70 18.55 15.16
C PRO A 180 7.81 19.60 16.28
N GLU A 181 7.12 19.38 17.41
CA GLU A 181 7.32 20.14 18.65
C GLU A 181 8.43 19.50 19.50
N PHE A 182 9.57 19.19 18.90
CA PHE A 182 10.81 19.07 19.67
C PHE A 182 11.51 20.43 19.71
N SER A 183 10.89 21.39 20.41
CA SER A 183 11.64 22.52 20.96
C SER A 183 12.38 22.04 22.20
N ALA A 184 13.57 21.47 22.00
CA ALA A 184 14.49 21.17 23.08
C ALA A 184 14.96 22.48 23.73
N THR A 185 14.23 22.92 24.76
CA THR A 185 14.76 23.90 25.70
C THR A 185 15.81 23.20 26.55
N PRO A 186 17.06 23.70 26.65
CA PRO A 186 18.07 23.06 27.48
C PRO A 186 17.70 23.24 28.95
N ALA A 187 17.03 22.25 29.52
CA ALA A 187 16.82 22.17 30.96
C ALA A 187 18.18 21.91 31.63
N ARG A 188 18.62 22.89 32.43
CA ARG A 188 19.75 22.75 33.36
C ARG A 188 19.55 21.48 34.19
N SER A 189 20.49 20.55 34.06
CA SER A 189 20.63 19.37 34.91
C SER A 189 20.88 19.80 36.36
N GLN A 190 19.83 19.74 37.19
CA GLN A 190 20.01 19.58 38.62
C GLN A 190 20.07 18.09 38.92
N GLY A 191 21.16 17.68 39.57
CA GLY A 191 21.50 16.29 39.82
C GLY A 191 20.44 15.57 40.64
N VAL A 192 19.92 14.49 40.07
CA VAL A 192 19.27 13.42 40.81
C VAL A 192 20.35 12.37 41.11
N PRO A 193 20.49 11.88 42.36
CA PRO A 193 21.44 10.82 42.68
C PRO A 193 21.15 9.59 41.83
N ALA A 194 22.21 8.99 41.29
CA ALA A 194 22.14 7.74 40.56
C ALA A 194 21.62 6.62 41.47
N GLU A 195 20.34 6.27 41.32
CA GLU A 195 19.86 4.96 41.71
C GLU A 195 20.50 3.92 40.78
N ALA A 196 21.13 2.94 41.41
CA ALA A 196 21.77 1.82 40.75
C ALA A 196 20.79 1.12 39.79
N PRO A 197 21.28 0.52 38.69
CA PRO A 197 20.42 -0.20 37.78
C PRO A 197 19.78 -1.36 38.55
N VAL A 198 18.47 -1.30 38.73
CA VAL A 198 17.68 -2.45 39.14
C VAL A 198 17.84 -3.47 38.03
N GLN A 199 18.69 -4.46 38.28
CA GLN A 199 18.71 -5.70 37.52
C GLN A 199 17.27 -6.24 37.59
N LEU A 200 16.55 -6.21 36.46
CA LEU A 200 15.31 -6.97 36.30
C LEU A 200 15.67 -8.46 36.29
N SER A 201 15.98 -8.99 37.47
CA SER A 201 16.08 -10.42 37.69
C SER A 201 14.66 -10.96 37.83
N GLY A 202 14.19 -11.58 36.76
CA GLY A 202 13.00 -12.43 36.76
C GLY A 202 11.69 -11.67 36.83
N THR A 203 11.26 -11.08 35.72
CA THR A 203 9.82 -11.12 35.41
C THR A 203 9.43 -12.60 35.42
N PRO A 204 8.41 -13.02 36.19
CA PRO A 204 7.81 -14.30 35.92
C PRO A 204 7.38 -14.25 34.46
N GLU A 205 7.93 -15.13 33.61
CA GLU A 205 7.34 -15.42 32.31
C GLU A 205 5.94 -15.97 32.61
N VAL A 206 4.96 -15.06 32.69
CA VAL A 206 3.57 -15.46 32.73
C VAL A 206 3.24 -15.89 31.32
N MET A 207 3.27 -17.20 31.10
CA MET A 207 2.75 -17.82 29.88
C MET A 207 1.28 -17.43 29.78
N ILE A 208 0.93 -16.71 28.71
CA ILE A 208 -0.44 -16.36 28.39
C ILE A 208 -0.85 -17.28 27.25
N ASP A 209 -1.76 -18.21 27.51
CA ASP A 209 -2.22 -19.14 26.49
C ASP A 209 -3.09 -18.46 25.43
N SER A 210 -3.69 -17.30 25.73
CA SER A 210 -4.53 -16.52 24.80
C SER A 210 -4.79 -15.07 25.22
N VAL A 211 -4.77 -14.14 24.27
CA VAL A 211 -5.18 -12.72 24.46
C VAL A 211 -6.61 -12.60 24.99
N MET A 212 -7.50 -13.52 24.59
CA MET A 212 -8.90 -13.60 25.04
C MET A 212 -9.07 -13.90 26.54
N GLU A 213 -8.05 -14.45 27.19
CA GLU A 213 -8.06 -14.70 28.63
C GLU A 213 -7.55 -13.48 29.43
N LEU A 214 -6.79 -12.60 28.77
CA LEU A 214 -6.21 -11.40 29.37
C LEU A 214 -7.21 -10.24 29.44
N ILE A 215 -8.02 -10.06 28.39
CA ILE A 215 -8.91 -8.89 28.23
C ILE A 215 -10.37 -9.27 28.03
N SER A 216 -11.26 -8.45 28.57
CA SER A 216 -12.67 -8.43 28.21
C SER A 216 -12.89 -7.38 27.13
N ILE A 217 -13.60 -7.75 26.07
CA ILE A 217 -13.91 -6.90 24.92
C ILE A 217 -15.43 -6.77 24.84
N THR A 218 -15.95 -5.55 24.98
CA THR A 218 -17.40 -5.29 24.94
C THR A 218 -17.70 -4.20 23.90
N PRO A 219 -18.68 -4.38 22.99
CA PRO A 219 -19.02 -3.35 22.01
C PRO A 219 -19.48 -2.07 22.72
N HIS A 220 -19.01 -0.92 22.23
CA HIS A 220 -19.37 0.40 22.72
C HIS A 220 -20.00 1.23 21.61
N SER A 221 -21.22 1.72 21.87
CA SER A 221 -21.99 2.49 20.91
C SER A 221 -22.42 3.83 21.51
N GLU A 222 -22.34 4.89 20.72
CA GLU A 222 -22.90 6.21 21.04
C GLU A 222 -23.98 6.55 20.01
N ALA A 223 -25.09 7.13 20.46
CA ALA A 223 -26.22 7.51 19.59
C ALA A 223 -26.77 6.39 18.66
N GLY A 224 -26.49 5.13 18.97
CA GLY A 224 -26.91 3.96 18.18
C GLY A 224 -25.91 3.52 17.11
N GLU A 225 -24.75 4.17 17.01
CA GLU A 225 -23.65 3.83 16.10
C GLU A 225 -22.51 3.15 16.86
N LEU A 226 -21.85 2.16 16.25
CA LEU A 226 -20.71 1.48 16.86
C LEU A 226 -19.50 2.39 16.83
N VAL A 227 -19.02 2.79 18.00
CA VAL A 227 -17.83 3.66 18.15
C VAL A 227 -16.56 2.82 18.33
N GLY A 228 -16.68 1.59 18.83
CA GLY A 228 -15.56 0.68 18.97
C GLY A 228 -15.80 -0.38 20.03
N TYR A 229 -14.72 -0.89 20.62
CA TYR A 229 -14.79 -1.94 21.63
C TYR A 229 -14.08 -1.54 22.93
N ARG A 230 -14.83 -1.51 24.03
CA ARG A 230 -14.30 -1.25 25.36
C ARG A 230 -13.44 -2.41 25.84
N LEU A 231 -12.24 -2.08 26.30
CA LEU A 231 -11.26 -3.00 26.85
C LEU A 231 -11.25 -2.88 28.37
N SER A 232 -11.34 -4.03 29.04
CA SER A 232 -11.21 -4.12 30.49
C SER A 232 -10.32 -5.30 30.88
N PRO A 233 -9.53 -5.18 31.96
CA PRO A 233 -8.69 -6.28 32.44
C PRO A 233 -9.55 -7.45 32.92
N LYS A 234 -9.12 -8.68 32.63
CA LYS A 234 -9.76 -9.90 33.11
C LYS A 234 -8.90 -10.56 34.20
N SER A 235 -8.22 -11.67 33.88
CA SER A 235 -7.51 -12.48 34.87
C SER A 235 -6.20 -11.85 35.36
N ASN A 236 -5.49 -11.10 34.49
CA ASN A 236 -4.14 -10.59 34.77
C ASN A 236 -4.02 -9.06 34.55
N PRO A 237 -4.45 -8.23 35.52
CA PRO A 237 -4.42 -6.77 35.39
C PRO A 237 -3.00 -6.19 35.28
N GLU A 238 -1.97 -6.87 35.81
CA GLU A 238 -0.58 -6.42 35.70
C GLU A 238 -0.06 -6.46 34.26
N ILE A 239 -0.40 -7.50 33.50
CA ILE A 239 0.00 -7.65 32.10
C ILE A 239 -0.76 -6.65 31.22
N PHE A 240 -2.04 -6.46 31.49
CA PHE A 240 -2.86 -5.45 30.82
C PHE A 240 -2.25 -4.05 30.97
N ARG A 241 -1.79 -3.69 32.18
CA ARG A 241 -1.09 -2.43 32.44
C ARG A 241 0.32 -2.40 31.83
N ALA A 242 1.05 -3.51 31.85
CA ALA A 242 2.38 -3.62 31.26
C ALA A 242 2.34 -3.44 29.73
N ALA A 243 1.24 -3.83 29.08
CA ALA A 243 0.95 -3.57 27.66
C ALA A 243 0.54 -2.11 27.37
N GLY A 244 0.46 -1.24 28.39
CA GLY A 244 0.11 0.17 28.24
C GLY A 244 -1.40 0.46 28.16
N LEU A 245 -2.25 -0.57 28.30
CA LEU A 245 -3.72 -0.42 28.32
C LEU A 245 -4.22 0.09 29.67
N ARG A 246 -5.34 0.80 29.65
CA ARG A 246 -6.09 1.25 30.83
C ARG A 246 -7.51 0.74 30.78
N ASP A 247 -8.08 0.50 31.96
CA ASP A 247 -9.45 0.04 32.08
C ASP A 247 -10.38 1.12 31.54
N GLY A 248 -11.27 0.74 30.62
CA GLY A 248 -12.18 1.66 29.95
C GLY A 248 -11.66 2.27 28.65
N ASP A 249 -10.44 1.95 28.21
CA ASP A 249 -9.95 2.28 26.86
C ASP A 249 -10.93 1.72 25.80
N ILE A 250 -11.23 2.49 24.75
CA ILE A 250 -12.11 2.05 23.65
C ILE A 250 -11.25 1.83 22.40
N ALA A 251 -11.08 0.58 21.98
CA ALA A 251 -10.37 0.26 20.75
C ALA A 251 -11.17 0.68 19.52
N ILE A 252 -10.56 1.51 18.68
CA ILE A 252 -11.14 2.02 17.42
C ILE A 252 -10.39 1.51 16.19
N MET A 253 -9.15 1.05 16.34
CA MET A 253 -8.37 0.47 15.26
C MET A 253 -7.42 -0.60 15.77
N LEU A 254 -7.20 -1.65 14.98
CA LEU A 254 -6.22 -2.70 15.26
C LEU A 254 -5.51 -3.10 13.97
N ASN A 255 -4.18 -3.02 13.93
CA ASN A 255 -3.35 -3.36 12.76
C ASN A 255 -3.81 -2.68 11.46
N GLY A 256 -4.35 -1.46 11.56
CA GLY A 256 -4.87 -0.71 10.42
C GLY A 256 -6.30 -1.05 9.98
N TYR A 257 -6.97 -1.99 10.65
CA TYR A 257 -8.38 -2.29 10.42
C TYR A 257 -9.28 -1.45 11.33
N ASP A 258 -10.38 -0.96 10.77
CA ASP A 258 -11.31 -0.08 11.46
C ASP A 258 -12.28 -0.91 12.32
N LEU A 259 -12.23 -0.72 13.65
CA LEU A 259 -13.08 -1.43 14.59
C LEU A 259 -14.46 -0.78 14.76
N THR A 260 -14.70 0.39 14.16
CA THR A 260 -16.04 0.99 14.06
C THR A 260 -16.92 0.27 13.02
N ASN A 261 -16.29 -0.48 12.11
CA ASN A 261 -16.96 -1.36 11.15
C ASN A 261 -17.10 -2.80 11.68
N ALA A 262 -18.33 -3.21 11.97
CA ALA A 262 -18.62 -4.54 12.52
C ALA A 262 -18.13 -5.72 11.66
N ALA A 263 -18.07 -5.58 10.33
CA ALA A 263 -17.61 -6.64 9.44
C ALA A 263 -16.09 -6.83 9.49
N GLU A 264 -15.34 -5.73 9.59
CA GLU A 264 -13.88 -5.75 9.73
C GLU A 264 -13.49 -6.26 11.12
N ALA A 265 -14.19 -5.82 12.16
CA ALA A 265 -14.00 -6.31 13.52
C ALA A 265 -14.20 -7.83 13.65
N MET A 266 -15.22 -8.40 12.98
CA MET A 266 -15.43 -9.85 12.96
C MET A 266 -14.31 -10.61 12.26
N SER A 267 -13.71 -10.04 11.22
CA SER A 267 -12.58 -10.64 10.51
C SER A 267 -11.30 -10.64 11.37
N LEU A 268 -11.11 -9.59 12.16
CA LEU A 268 -10.00 -9.48 13.10
C LEU A 268 -10.07 -10.48 14.27
N MET A 269 -11.27 -10.78 14.78
CA MET A 269 -11.42 -11.74 15.88
C MET A 269 -10.85 -13.13 15.53
N GLN A 270 -10.93 -13.54 14.26
CA GLN A 270 -10.35 -14.81 13.79
C GLN A 270 -8.82 -14.77 13.71
N SER A 271 -8.25 -13.57 13.50
CA SER A 271 -6.80 -13.39 13.39
C SER A 271 -6.13 -13.16 14.75
N LEU A 272 -6.90 -12.72 15.76
CA LEU A 272 -6.38 -12.45 17.12
C LEU A 272 -5.85 -13.69 17.83
N GLU A 273 -6.32 -14.88 17.45
CA GLU A 273 -5.85 -16.16 18.01
C GLU A 273 -4.39 -16.48 17.67
N SER A 274 -3.84 -15.92 16.59
CA SER A 274 -2.47 -16.20 16.13
C SER A 274 -1.51 -15.00 16.18
N LEU A 275 -1.95 -13.85 16.70
CA LEU A 275 -1.15 -12.61 16.69
C LEU A 275 -0.10 -12.60 17.80
N THR A 276 1.15 -12.31 17.44
CA THR A 276 2.31 -12.13 18.34
C THR A 276 2.60 -10.65 18.65
N GLU A 277 2.27 -9.77 17.71
CA GLU A 277 2.46 -8.32 17.83
C GLU A 277 1.26 -7.63 17.19
N ALA A 278 0.81 -6.54 17.81
CA ALA A 278 -0.30 -5.76 17.29
C ALA A 278 -0.15 -4.27 17.63
N THR A 279 -0.50 -3.41 16.69
CA THR A 279 -0.65 -1.98 16.92
C THR A 279 -2.13 -1.67 17.09
N ILE A 280 -2.51 -1.09 18.22
CA ILE A 280 -3.89 -0.71 18.51
C ILE A 280 -4.00 0.80 18.70
N VAL A 281 -5.09 1.40 18.22
CA VAL A 281 -5.47 2.77 18.54
C VAL A 281 -6.69 2.72 19.46
N VAL A 282 -6.57 3.33 20.63
CA VAL A 282 -7.63 3.39 21.64
C VAL A 282 -8.04 4.84 21.92
N LEU A 283 -9.31 5.09 22.19
CA LEU A 283 -9.78 6.33 22.79
C LEU A 283 -9.61 6.23 24.30
N ARG A 284 -8.78 7.13 24.83
CA ARG A 284 -8.56 7.30 26.26
C ARG A 284 -8.93 8.72 26.64
N ASP A 285 -9.90 8.84 27.54
CA ASP A 285 -10.46 10.14 27.94
C ASP A 285 -10.97 10.97 26.74
N GLY A 286 -11.32 10.31 25.62
CA GLY A 286 -11.79 10.93 24.38
C GLY A 286 -10.69 11.24 23.35
N GLU A 287 -9.41 11.05 23.68
CA GLU A 287 -8.29 11.27 22.78
C GLU A 287 -7.72 9.94 22.22
N PRO A 288 -7.33 9.89 20.94
CA PRO A 288 -6.71 8.70 20.36
C PRO A 288 -5.29 8.50 20.90
N VAL A 289 -4.98 7.28 21.32
CA VAL A 289 -3.66 6.86 21.80
C VAL A 289 -3.26 5.58 21.05
N THR A 290 -2.09 5.61 20.42
CA THR A 290 -1.51 4.45 19.75
C THR A 290 -0.65 3.65 20.71
N LEU A 291 -0.87 2.33 20.77
CA LEU A 291 -0.14 1.40 21.63
C LEU A 291 0.39 0.24 20.79
N GLU A 292 1.64 -0.17 21.04
CA GLU A 292 2.24 -1.38 20.48
C GLU A 292 2.16 -2.49 21.53
N LEU A 293 1.39 -3.53 21.23
CA LEU A 293 1.25 -4.71 22.05
C LEU A 293 2.17 -5.80 21.54
N ARG A 294 3.00 -6.30 22.42
CA ARG A 294 3.74 -7.54 22.22
C ARG A 294 3.08 -8.61 23.06
N ILE A 295 2.51 -9.58 22.38
CA ILE A 295 1.90 -10.75 22.99
C ILE A 295 2.99 -11.82 22.98
N PRO A 296 3.56 -12.18 24.15
CA PRO A 296 4.53 -13.26 24.19
C PRO A 296 3.83 -14.56 23.80
N ASN A 297 4.18 -15.11 22.64
CA ASN A 297 3.82 -16.47 22.24
C ASN A 297 5.06 -17.34 22.43
N GLU A 298 4.84 -18.53 23.00
CA GLU A 298 5.76 -19.67 23.19
C GLU A 298 7.23 -19.49 22.77
#